data_AF-A0AAP0G8C0-F1
#
_entry.id   AF-A0AAP0G8C0-F1
#
_cell.length_a   1.000
_cell.length_b   1.000
_cell.length_c   1.000
_cell.angle_alpha   90.00
_cell.angle_beta   90.00
_cell.angle_gamma   90.00
#
_symmetry.space_group_name_H-M   'P 1'
#
loop_
_entity.id
_entity.type
_entity.pdbx_description
1 polymer ?
#
loop_
_entity_poly.entity_id
_entity_poly.type
_entity_poly.pdbx_seq_one_letter_code
_entity_poly.pdbx_strand_id
1 'polypeptide(L)'
;MQLGSSLFHRLVLTRYTGLLWREGITRRDSPVWRLIREGAACHRPLIRWKIADGDSVDVLAHAWILDRPLSLWPTFADGDALNSLQVSALLLPSGGWDVFALSQFFGSALVEVVLQIPVHSSFPQDRPELYTRLSGRSVASLAYTTQFDGLVRTSAGYRS
;
A
#
# COMPACT_ATOMS: atom_id res chain seq x y z
N MET A 1 -4.69 5.65 22.67
CA MET A 1 -4.58 6.67 21.60
C MET A 1 -5.96 7.28 21.39
N GLN A 2 -6.16 8.52 21.82
CA GLN A 2 -7.46 9.19 21.76
C GLN A 2 -7.56 9.90 20.40
N LEU A 3 -8.19 9.26 19.41
CA LEU A 3 -8.48 9.88 18.11
C LEU A 3 -9.47 11.04 18.33
N GLY A 4 -9.14 12.22 17.82
CA GLY A 4 -9.89 13.46 18.02
C GLY A 4 -11.38 13.34 17.70
N SER A 5 -12.21 13.71 18.66
CA SER A 5 -13.67 13.63 18.70
C SER A 5 -14.38 14.76 17.94
N SER A 6 -13.77 15.29 16.87
CA SER A 6 -14.42 16.33 16.05
C SER A 6 -15.49 15.71 15.12
N LEU A 7 -16.67 16.32 15.04
CA LEU A 7 -17.70 15.94 14.07
C LEU A 7 -17.17 15.97 12.63
N PHE A 8 -16.32 16.94 12.31
CA PHE A 8 -15.66 17.02 11.01
C PHE A 8 -14.78 15.79 10.76
N HIS A 9 -13.96 15.40 11.74
CA HIS A 9 -13.11 14.21 11.64
C HIS A 9 -13.93 12.94 11.43
N ARG A 10 -15.04 12.76 12.16
CA ARG A 10 -15.95 11.62 11.95
C ARG A 10 -16.62 11.65 10.57
N LEU A 11 -17.13 12.80 10.14
CA LEU A 11 -17.74 12.95 8.83
C LEU A 11 -16.74 12.67 7.71
N VAL A 12 -15.52 13.19 7.81
CA VAL A 12 -14.45 12.91 6.84
C VAL A 12 -14.12 11.42 6.84
N LEU A 13 -13.98 10.80 8.01
CA LEU A 13 -13.68 9.38 8.10
C LEU A 13 -14.79 8.53 7.47
N THR A 14 -16.04 8.74 7.84
CA THR A 14 -17.17 7.97 7.30
C THR A 14 -17.36 8.24 5.81
N ARG A 15 -17.14 9.47 5.35
CA ARG A 15 -17.42 9.87 3.97
C ARG A 15 -16.31 9.49 2.99
N TYR A 16 -15.04 9.45 3.42
CA TYR A 16 -13.89 9.36 2.52
C TYR A 16 -12.93 8.19 2.77
N THR A 17 -12.84 7.61 3.98
CA THR A 17 -11.78 6.61 4.29
C THR A 17 -11.89 5.32 3.50
N GLY A 18 -13.10 4.79 3.29
CA GLY A 18 -13.28 3.59 2.47
C GLY A 18 -13.03 3.82 0.98
N LEU A 19 -12.98 5.08 0.53
CA LEU A 19 -12.77 5.47 -0.86
C LEU A 19 -11.31 5.90 -1.14
N LEU A 20 -10.59 6.30 -0.10
CA LEU A 20 -9.23 6.85 -0.17
C LEU A 20 -8.22 5.86 -0.79
N TRP A 21 -8.45 4.58 -0.53
CA TRP A 21 -7.54 3.50 -0.92
C TRP A 21 -8.07 2.66 -2.09
N ARG A 22 -9.30 2.93 -2.54
CA ARG A 22 -9.90 2.22 -3.69
C ARG A 22 -9.59 2.99 -4.97
N GLU A 23 -8.94 2.32 -5.91
CA GLU A 23 -8.69 2.88 -7.23
C GLU A 23 -9.99 2.95 -8.05
N GLY A 24 -10.12 3.95 -8.93
CA GLY A 24 -11.26 4.07 -9.84
C GLY A 24 -12.54 4.71 -9.29
N ILE A 25 -12.63 5.06 -7.99
CA ILE A 25 -13.81 5.76 -7.46
C ILE A 25 -13.75 7.26 -7.78
N THR A 26 -14.31 7.64 -8.92
CA THR A 26 -14.56 9.04 -9.28
C THR A 26 -15.80 9.56 -8.57
N ARG A 27 -15.69 9.85 -7.27
CA ARG A 27 -16.69 10.72 -6.63
C ARG A 27 -16.59 12.09 -7.33
N ARG A 28 -17.63 12.47 -8.07
CA ARG A 28 -17.72 13.72 -8.83
C ARG A 28 -17.25 14.92 -7.98
N ASP A 29 -16.19 15.56 -8.46
CA ASP A 29 -15.91 17.01 -8.43
C ASP A 29 -16.01 17.82 -7.14
N SER A 30 -15.95 17.23 -5.94
CA SER A 30 -15.73 18.05 -4.74
C SER A 30 -14.27 18.53 -4.68
N PRO A 31 -14.00 19.85 -4.58
CA PRO A 31 -12.64 20.35 -4.39
C PRO A 31 -11.96 19.76 -3.15
N VAL A 32 -12.72 19.51 -2.09
CA VAL A 32 -12.25 18.86 -0.87
C VAL A 32 -11.83 17.41 -1.12
N TRP A 33 -12.60 16.66 -1.93
CA TRP A 33 -12.22 15.30 -2.31
C TRP A 33 -10.96 15.25 -3.17
N ARG A 34 -10.80 16.22 -4.09
CA ARG A 34 -9.58 16.35 -4.89
C ARG A 34 -8.36 16.61 -4.01
N LEU A 35 -8.46 17.57 -3.08
CA LEU A 35 -7.40 17.87 -2.12
C LEU A 35 -7.04 16.65 -1.24
N ILE A 36 -8.05 15.96 -0.70
CA ILE A 36 -7.84 14.75 0.12
C ILE A 36 -7.17 13.65 -0.71
N ARG A 37 -7.58 13.46 -1.97
CA ARG A 37 -7.00 12.46 -2.88
C ARG A 37 -5.56 12.79 -3.24
N GLU A 38 -5.27 14.05 -3.57
CA GLU A 38 -3.92 14.52 -3.87
C GLU A 38 -2.99 14.33 -2.65
N GLY A 39 -3.45 14.71 -1.46
CA GLY A 39 -2.70 14.47 -0.22
C GLY A 39 -2.44 12.98 0.03
N ALA A 40 -3.45 12.13 -0.18
CA ALA A 40 -3.29 10.68 -0.05
C ALA A 40 -2.33 10.10 -1.09
N ALA A 41 -2.37 10.59 -2.34
CA ALA A 41 -1.46 10.17 -3.40
C ALA A 41 0.00 10.48 -3.05
N CYS A 42 0.30 11.66 -2.50
CA CYS A 42 1.64 12.02 -2.04
C CYS A 42 2.14 11.13 -0.89
N HIS A 43 1.21 10.54 -0.13
CA HIS A 43 1.53 9.68 1.02
C HIS A 43 1.58 8.19 0.65
N ARG A 44 1.10 7.77 -0.52
CA ARG A 44 1.15 6.36 -0.97
C ARG A 44 2.56 5.75 -0.86
N PRO A 45 3.66 6.44 -1.23
CA PRO A 45 5.01 5.88 -1.09
C PRO A 45 5.48 5.72 0.36
N LEU A 46 4.77 6.28 1.33
CA LEU A 46 5.09 6.23 2.76
C LEU A 46 4.23 5.24 3.53
N ILE A 47 3.31 4.57 2.84
CA ILE A 47 2.33 3.69 3.46
C ILE A 47 2.67 2.25 3.10
N ARG A 48 2.66 1.39 4.12
CA ARG A 48 2.69 -0.07 3.98
C ARG A 48 1.35 -0.65 4.42
N TRP A 49 0.89 -1.70 3.78
CA TRP A 49 -0.33 -2.40 4.17
C TRP A 49 -0.06 -3.48 5.21
N LYS A 50 -0.84 -3.45 6.29
CA LYS A 50 -1.02 -4.58 7.20
C LYS A 50 -2.08 -5.50 6.64
N ILE A 51 -1.70 -6.76 6.48
CA ILE A 51 -2.55 -7.80 5.91
C ILE A 51 -3.45 -8.38 6.99
N ALA A 52 -4.73 -8.47 6.70
CA ALA A 52 -5.73 -9.19 7.49
C ALA A 52 -6.46 -10.21 6.62
N ASP A 53 -7.39 -9.75 5.77
CA ASP A 53 -8.12 -10.57 4.80
C ASP A 53 -7.44 -10.58 3.43
N GLY A 54 -6.62 -9.57 3.10
CA GLY A 54 -5.87 -9.48 1.86
C GLY A 54 -6.69 -9.06 0.64
N ASP A 55 -8.01 -8.87 0.79
CA ASP A 55 -8.94 -8.57 -0.30
C ASP A 55 -8.82 -7.14 -0.82
N SER A 56 -8.26 -6.23 -0.02
CA SER A 56 -8.08 -4.83 -0.39
C SER A 56 -6.67 -4.51 -0.88
N VAL A 57 -5.78 -5.50 -0.91
CA VAL A 57 -4.36 -5.32 -1.20
C VAL A 57 -3.97 -6.03 -2.48
N ASP A 58 -3.84 -5.25 -3.56
CA ASP A 58 -3.19 -5.69 -4.79
C ASP A 58 -1.72 -6.08 -4.57
N VAL A 59 -1.34 -7.25 -5.08
CA VAL A 59 -0.01 -7.84 -4.90
C VAL A 59 1.09 -6.99 -5.54
N LEU A 60 0.84 -6.36 -6.69
CA LEU A 60 1.84 -5.59 -7.43
C LEU A 60 1.80 -4.09 -7.13
N ALA A 61 0.60 -3.53 -6.98
CA ALA A 61 0.38 -2.09 -6.90
C ALA A 61 0.55 -1.53 -5.47
N HIS A 62 0.41 -2.37 -4.45
CA HIS A 62 0.53 -1.93 -3.05
C HIS A 62 1.82 -2.39 -2.39
N ALA A 63 2.36 -1.55 -1.49
CA ALA A 63 3.49 -1.92 -0.65
C ALA A 63 2.98 -2.74 0.55
N TRP A 64 3.16 -4.06 0.52
CA TRP A 64 2.78 -4.94 1.64
C TRP A 64 3.95 -5.77 2.18
N ILE A 65 4.92 -6.12 1.32
CA ILE A 65 6.12 -6.87 1.74
C ILE A 65 7.15 -5.97 2.44
N LEU A 66 7.51 -4.85 1.83
CA LEU A 66 8.50 -3.89 2.36
C LEU A 66 7.97 -2.45 2.27
N ASP A 67 8.80 -1.51 1.83
CA ASP A 67 8.53 -0.08 1.71
C ASP A 67 8.04 0.33 0.31
N ARG A 68 8.03 -0.59 -0.66
CA ARG A 68 7.64 -0.29 -2.05
C ARG A 68 6.76 -1.38 -2.66
N PRO A 69 5.82 -1.01 -3.54
CA PRO A 69 5.10 -1.95 -4.38
C PRO A 69 6.04 -2.83 -5.21
N LEU A 70 5.68 -4.09 -5.43
CA LEU A 70 6.46 -5.01 -6.26
C LEU A 70 6.61 -4.52 -7.71
N SER A 71 5.61 -3.85 -8.26
CA SER A 71 5.66 -3.23 -9.59
C SER A 71 6.80 -2.20 -9.77
N LEU A 72 7.35 -1.68 -8.68
CA LEU A 72 8.49 -0.76 -8.69
C LEU A 72 9.82 -1.46 -8.38
N TRP A 73 9.82 -2.77 -8.18
CA TRP A 73 11.05 -3.53 -7.93
C TRP A 73 11.69 -3.90 -9.27
N PRO A 74 13.01 -3.66 -9.44
CA PRO A 74 13.69 -3.98 -10.70
C PRO A 74 13.55 -5.44 -11.14
N THR A 75 13.38 -6.36 -10.19
CA THR A 75 13.28 -7.80 -10.41
C THR A 75 11.89 -8.28 -10.83
N PHE A 76 10.85 -7.43 -10.74
CA PHE A 76 9.45 -7.78 -10.99
C PHE A 76 8.83 -6.94 -12.13
N ALA A 77 9.67 -6.39 -13.02
CA ALA A 77 9.26 -5.49 -14.10
C ALA A 77 8.32 -6.13 -15.15
N ASP A 78 8.13 -7.45 -15.12
CA ASP A 78 7.31 -8.22 -16.08
C ASP A 78 6.39 -9.21 -15.35
N GLY A 79 5.54 -8.66 -14.47
CA GLY A 79 4.71 -9.41 -13.52
C GLY A 79 3.30 -9.76 -14.02
N ASP A 80 3.09 -10.07 -15.30
CA ASP A 80 1.75 -10.29 -15.86
C ASP A 80 0.90 -11.31 -15.09
N ALA A 81 1.53 -12.39 -14.58
CA ALA A 81 0.85 -13.41 -13.79
C ALA A 81 0.34 -12.91 -12.41
N LEU A 82 0.91 -11.81 -11.91
CA LEU A 82 0.54 -11.17 -10.65
C LEU A 82 -0.40 -9.97 -10.86
N ASN A 83 -0.70 -9.63 -12.11
CA ASN A 83 -1.52 -8.47 -12.42
C ASN A 83 -2.96 -8.68 -11.91
N SER A 84 -3.49 -7.69 -11.20
CA SER A 84 -4.81 -7.74 -10.54
C SER A 84 -4.97 -8.82 -9.46
N LEU A 85 -3.91 -9.54 -9.08
CA LEU A 85 -3.95 -10.52 -8.01
C LEU A 85 -4.05 -9.80 -6.66
N GLN A 86 -5.02 -10.20 -5.83
CA GLN A 86 -5.12 -9.71 -4.45
C GLN A 86 -4.33 -10.62 -3.50
N VAL A 87 -3.84 -10.05 -2.40
CA VAL A 87 -3.08 -10.78 -1.37
C VAL A 87 -3.92 -11.91 -0.75
N SER A 88 -5.25 -11.79 -0.74
CA SER A 88 -6.15 -12.86 -0.27
C SER A 88 -5.98 -14.18 -1.01
N ALA A 89 -5.59 -14.15 -2.29
CA ALA A 89 -5.29 -15.35 -3.06
C ALA A 89 -4.03 -16.09 -2.58
N LEU A 90 -3.21 -15.46 -1.73
CA LEU A 90 -1.99 -16.01 -1.13
C LEU A 90 -2.22 -16.44 0.33
N LEU A 91 -3.45 -16.36 0.83
CA LEU A 91 -3.83 -16.70 2.19
C LEU A 91 -4.62 -18.01 2.23
N LEU A 92 -4.38 -18.80 3.27
CA LEU A 92 -5.21 -19.92 3.66
C LEU A 92 -6.53 -19.42 4.26
N PRO A 93 -7.65 -20.13 4.07
CA PRO A 93 -8.92 -19.81 4.73
C PRO A 93 -8.85 -19.76 6.26
N SER A 94 -7.83 -20.38 6.86
CA SER A 94 -7.57 -20.37 8.31
C SER A 94 -6.89 -19.10 8.82
N GLY A 95 -6.48 -18.17 7.95
CA GLY A 95 -5.89 -16.88 8.34
C GLY A 95 -4.36 -16.87 8.44
N GLY A 96 -3.66 -17.64 7.59
CA GLY A 96 -2.20 -17.64 7.47
C GLY A 96 -1.75 -17.70 6.01
N TRP A 97 -0.44 -17.60 5.77
CA TRP A 97 0.11 -17.65 4.40
C TRP A 97 0.00 -19.04 3.78
N ASP A 98 -0.45 -19.10 2.52
CA ASP A 98 -0.38 -20.31 1.71
C ASP A 98 1.00 -20.41 1.06
N VAL A 99 1.89 -21.21 1.66
CA VAL A 99 3.26 -21.42 1.17
C VAL A 99 3.28 -21.98 -0.26
N PHE A 100 2.31 -22.83 -0.61
CA PHE A 100 2.23 -23.42 -1.93
C PHE A 100 1.87 -22.35 -2.97
N ALA A 101 0.83 -21.55 -2.71
CA ALA A 101 0.46 -20.43 -3.58
C ALA A 101 1.61 -19.41 -3.72
N LEU A 102 2.26 -19.05 -2.60
CA LEU A 102 3.40 -18.13 -2.62
C LEU A 102 4.55 -18.65 -3.49
N SER A 103 4.85 -19.95 -3.42
CA SER A 103 5.95 -20.56 -4.18
C SER A 103 5.69 -20.65 -5.68
N GLN A 104 4.44 -20.47 -6.14
CA GLN A 104 4.11 -20.39 -7.57
C GLN A 104 4.51 -19.04 -8.17
N PHE A 105 4.50 -17.97 -7.37
CA PHE A 105 4.73 -16.60 -7.85
C PHE A 105 6.07 -16.02 -7.42
N PHE A 106 6.65 -16.52 -6.32
CA PHE A 106 7.83 -15.95 -5.70
C PHE A 106 8.93 -17.00 -5.54
N GLY A 107 10.18 -16.57 -5.74
CA GLY A 107 11.35 -17.37 -5.40
C GLY A 107 11.48 -17.58 -3.88
N SER A 108 12.14 -18.67 -3.48
CA SER A 108 12.23 -19.12 -2.08
C SER A 108 12.66 -18.02 -1.10
N ALA A 109 13.66 -17.21 -1.45
CA ALA A 109 14.14 -16.12 -0.61
C ALA A 109 13.05 -15.07 -0.33
N LEU A 110 12.19 -14.76 -1.30
CA LEU A 110 11.09 -13.81 -1.10
C LEU A 110 9.93 -14.44 -0.33
N VAL A 111 9.66 -15.74 -0.57
CA VAL A 111 8.70 -16.50 0.24
C VAL A 111 9.09 -16.45 1.72
N GLU A 112 10.37 -16.68 2.04
CA GLU A 112 10.88 -16.58 3.41
C GLU A 112 10.61 -15.20 4.04
N VAL A 113 10.79 -14.12 3.28
CA VAL A 113 10.47 -12.75 3.73
C VAL A 113 8.98 -12.57 3.97
N VAL A 114 8.13 -13.05 3.06
CA VAL A 114 6.66 -12.96 3.19
C VAL A 114 6.18 -13.70 4.43
N LEU A 115 6.75 -14.88 4.72
CA LEU A 115 6.36 -15.67 5.90
C LEU A 115 6.67 -14.98 7.24
N GLN A 116 7.56 -13.99 7.26
CA GLN A 116 7.81 -13.16 8.45
C GLN A 116 6.77 -12.06 8.65
N ILE A 117 5.88 -11.83 7.68
CA ILE A 117 4.84 -10.81 7.77
C ILE A 117 3.67 -11.38 8.56
N PRO A 118 3.27 -10.78 9.69
CA PRO A 118 2.12 -11.27 10.44
C PRO A 118 0.82 -11.01 9.67
N VAL A 119 -0.02 -12.04 9.58
CA VAL A 119 -1.42 -11.91 9.16
C VAL A 119 -2.25 -11.55 10.39
N HIS A 120 -2.81 -10.35 10.40
CA HIS A 120 -3.50 -9.78 11.55
C HIS A 120 -5.00 -10.16 11.55
N SER A 121 -5.30 -11.40 11.91
CA SER A 121 -6.67 -11.92 12.01
C SER A 121 -7.56 -11.22 13.05
N SER A 122 -6.98 -10.39 13.93
CA SER A 122 -7.71 -9.55 14.89
C SER A 122 -8.38 -8.33 14.24
N PHE A 123 -8.02 -7.99 13.00
CA PHE A 123 -8.69 -6.95 12.23
C PHE A 123 -9.64 -7.57 11.20
N PRO A 124 -10.82 -6.96 10.97
CA PRO A 124 -11.77 -7.47 10.00
C PRO A 124 -11.38 -7.19 8.54
N GLN A 125 -10.40 -6.32 8.29
CA GLN A 125 -9.98 -5.90 6.96
C GLN A 125 -8.55 -5.35 6.99
N ASP A 126 -7.88 -5.37 5.84
CA ASP A 126 -6.56 -4.77 5.64
C ASP A 126 -6.52 -3.28 6.04
N ARG A 127 -5.34 -2.82 6.51
CA ARG A 127 -5.17 -1.43 6.94
C ARG A 127 -3.84 -0.84 6.48
N PRO A 128 -3.84 0.40 5.97
CA PRO A 128 -2.61 1.12 5.74
C PRO A 128 -1.98 1.54 7.07
N GLU A 129 -0.67 1.40 7.17
CA GLU A 129 0.16 1.98 8.22
C GLU A 129 1.28 2.82 7.61
N LEU A 130 1.77 3.82 8.36
CA LEU A 130 2.95 4.54 7.94
C LEU A 130 4.16 3.63 8.09
N TYR A 131 4.97 3.52 7.05
CA TYR A 131 6.28 2.89 7.13
C TYR A 131 7.19 3.78 7.99
N THR A 132 7.30 3.42 9.27
CA THR A 132 8.04 4.19 10.28
C THR A 132 9.54 3.91 10.20
N ARG A 133 10.23 4.55 9.26
CA ARG A 133 11.64 4.91 9.54
C ARG A 133 11.66 6.27 10.22
N LEU A 134 11.89 6.22 11.53
CA LEU A 134 12.12 7.34 12.44
C LEU A 134 13.26 8.23 11.91
N SER A 135 12.95 9.15 11.00
CA SER A 135 13.93 10.09 10.42
C SER A 135 13.93 11.45 11.13
N GLY A 136 13.09 11.63 12.15
CA GLY A 136 12.85 12.93 12.79
C GLY A 136 12.16 13.96 11.87
N ARG A 137 11.80 13.57 10.65
CA ARG A 137 11.14 14.43 9.65
C ARG A 137 9.63 14.31 9.73
N SER A 138 8.93 15.39 9.40
CA SER A 138 7.47 15.37 9.29
C SER A 138 7.03 14.49 8.11
N VAL A 139 5.81 13.94 8.18
CA VAL A 139 5.22 13.15 7.10
C VAL A 139 5.18 13.94 5.78
N ALA A 140 4.89 15.24 5.85
CA ALA A 140 4.91 16.13 4.69
C ALA A 140 6.32 16.28 4.07
N SER A 141 7.36 16.39 4.91
CA SER A 141 8.75 16.43 4.44
C SER A 141 9.15 15.13 3.74
N LEU A 142 8.73 13.98 4.28
CA LEU A 142 8.99 12.67 3.67
C LEU A 142 8.28 12.52 2.32
N ALA A 143 7.01 12.94 2.22
CA ALA A 143 6.20 12.83 1.01
C ALA A 143 6.80 13.66 -0.13
N TYR A 144 7.29 14.86 0.20
CA TYR A 144 7.99 15.71 -0.76
C TYR A 144 9.28 15.07 -1.28
N THR A 145 10.10 14.50 -0.39
CA THR A 145 11.37 13.86 -0.80
C THR A 145 11.17 12.61 -1.63
N THR A 146 10.19 11.75 -1.30
CA THR A 146 9.93 10.52 -2.07
C THR A 146 9.41 10.83 -3.47
N GLN A 147 8.59 11.87 -3.62
CA GLN A 147 8.11 12.34 -4.92
C GLN A 147 9.25 12.90 -5.77
N PHE A 148 10.19 13.65 -5.16
CA PHE A 148 11.33 14.24 -5.86
C PHE A 148 12.38 13.19 -6.25
N ASP A 149 12.71 12.25 -5.36
CA ASP A 149 13.64 11.14 -5.65
C ASP A 149 13.09 10.21 -6.76
N GLY A 150 11.77 10.04 -6.84
CA GLY A 150 11.12 9.35 -7.95
C GLY A 150 11.29 10.06 -9.29
N LEU A 151 11.20 11.39 -9.31
CA LEU A 151 11.36 12.23 -10.51
C LEU A 151 12.82 12.31 -11.00
N VAL A 152 13.79 12.32 -10.09
CA VAL A 152 15.23 12.29 -10.47
C VAL A 152 15.61 10.96 -11.11
N ARG A 153 14.99 9.86 -10.69
CA ARG A 153 15.25 8.53 -11.27
C ARG A 153 14.60 8.33 -12.65
N THR A 154 13.44 8.91 -12.91
CA THR A 154 12.78 8.83 -14.23
C THR A 154 13.46 9.68 -15.29
N SER A 155 14.10 10.79 -14.90
CA SER A 155 14.90 11.63 -15.81
C SER A 155 16.29 11.07 -16.13
N ALA A 156 16.83 10.18 -15.30
CA ALA A 156 18.12 9.52 -15.53
C ALA A 156 18.03 8.29 -16.48
N GLY A 157 16.83 7.78 -16.77
CA GLY A 157 16.60 6.62 -17.64
C GLY A 157 16.57 6.88 -19.15
N TYR A 158 16.77 8.13 -19.59
CA TYR A 158 16.75 8.54 -21.00
C TYR A 158 18.14 9.00 -21.46
N ARG A 159 19.17 8.16 -21.29
CA ARG A 159 20.44 8.27 -22.01
C ARG A 159 21.05 6.88 -22.24
N SER A 160 20.68 6.28 -23.36
CA SER A 160 21.48 5.29 -24.10
C SER A 160 20.92 5.20 -25.51
#